data_AF-A0A0R1RAA1-F1
#
_entry.id   AF-A0A0R1RAA1-F1
#
_cell.length_a   1.000
_cell.length_b   1.000
_cell.length_c   1.000
_cell.angle_alpha   90.00
_cell.angle_beta   90.00
_cell.angle_gamma   90.00
#
_symmetry.space_group_name_H-M   'P 1'
#
loop_
_entity.id
_entity.type
_entity.pdbx_description
1 polymer ?
#
loop_
_entity_poly.entity_id
_entity_poly.type
_entity_poly.pdbx_seq_one_letter_code
_entity_poly.pdbx_strand_id
1 'polypeptide(L)' 'MDDVISTGGSLTAAENLMAKVDANVVYKCAILAEGTAATRDDITVLGSLPVFPI' A
#
# COMPACT_ATOMS: atom_id res chain seq x y z
N MET A 1 -2.40 3.27 -5.96
CA MET A 1 -1.22 2.92 -6.79
C MET A 1 -0.03 3.54 -6.10
N ASP A 2 0.98 2.73 -5.82
CA ASP A 2 2.27 3.16 -5.25
C ASP A 2 3.40 2.34 -5.90
N ASP A 3 4.65 2.76 -5.77
CA ASP A 3 5.79 1.94 -6.22
C ASP A 3 6.10 0.85 -5.17
N VAL A 4 6.23 1.23 -3.91
CA VAL A 4 6.54 0.34 -2.78
C VAL A 4 5.59 0.61 -1.62
N ILE A 5 4.96 -0.44 -1.09
CA ILE A 5 4.22 -0.36 0.17
C ILE A 5 5.05 -0.90 1.35
N SER A 6 5.19 -0.10 2.41
CA SER A 6 5.73 -0.51 3.71
C SER A 6 4.59 -0.53 4.74
N THR A 7 4.59 0.38 5.73
CA THR A 7 3.45 0.52 6.67
C THR A 7 2.11 0.81 5.97
N GLY A 8 2.14 1.39 4.77
CA GLY A 8 0.98 1.81 3.99
C GLY A 8 0.39 3.15 4.41
N GLY A 9 1.06 3.91 5.29
CA GLY A 9 0.58 5.21 5.77
C GLY A 9 0.26 6.20 4.65
N SER A 10 1.06 6.23 3.58
CA SER A 10 0.84 7.09 2.41
C SER A 10 -0.48 6.77 1.70
N LEU A 11 -0.76 5.48 1.45
CA LEU A 11 -2.01 5.05 0.83
C LEU A 11 -3.22 5.31 1.74
N THR A 12 -3.10 5.08 3.04
CA THR A 12 -4.15 5.43 4.01
C THR A 12 -4.45 6.93 4.02
N ALA A 13 -3.41 7.78 3.96
CA ALA A 13 -3.59 9.22 3.86
C ALA A 13 -4.29 9.62 2.56
N ALA A 14 -3.94 9.00 1.43
CA ALA A 14 -4.59 9.22 0.15
C ALA A 14 -6.07 8.82 0.18
N GLU A 15 -6.41 7.65 0.73
CA GLU A 15 -7.78 7.19 0.92
C GLU A 15 -8.60 8.17 1.77
N ASN A 16 -8.03 8.65 2.88
CA ASN A 16 -8.69 9.63 3.74
C ASN A 16 -8.93 10.97 3.02
N LEU A 17 -8.06 11.37 2.09
CA LEU A 17 -8.29 12.56 1.26
C LEU A 17 -9.41 12.33 0.23
N MET A 18 -9.43 11.16 -0.41
CA MET A 18 -10.47 10.78 -1.38
C MET A 18 -11.85 10.69 -0.71
N ALA A 19 -11.92 10.18 0.51
CA ALA A 19 -13.16 10.10 1.28
C ALA A 19 -13.77 11.49 1.55
N LYS A 20 -12.98 12.57 1.62
CA LYS A 20 -13.49 13.95 1.81
C LYS A 20 -14.24 14.50 0.60
N VAL A 21 -14.08 13.87 -0.56
CA VAL A 21 -14.76 14.23 -1.81
C VAL A 21 -15.71 13.12 -2.26
N ASP A 22 -16.16 12.27 -1.32
CA ASP A 22 -17.06 11.14 -1.55
C ASP A 22 -16.57 10.15 -2.64
N ALA A 23 -15.26 10.10 -2.87
CA ALA A 23 -14.67 9.18 -3.83
C ALA A 23 -14.55 7.77 -3.21
N ASN A 24 -14.96 6.77 -3.98
CA ASN A 24 -14.87 5.36 -3.60
C ASN A 24 -13.55 4.74 -4.12
N VAL A 25 -12.65 4.35 -3.21
CA VAL A 25 -11.43 3.63 -3.57
C VAL A 25 -11.76 2.16 -3.80
N VAL A 26 -11.87 1.77 -5.06
CA VAL A 26 -12.26 0.41 -5.46
C VAL A 26 -11.10 -0.58 -5.54
N TYR A 27 -9.86 -0.08 -5.55
CA TYR A 27 -8.69 -0.94 -5.70
C TYR A 27 -7.42 -0.28 -5.15
N LYS A 28 -6.54 -1.10 -4.57
CA LYS A 28 -5.21 -0.70 -4.10
C LYS A 28 -4.19 -1.64 -4.71
N CYS A 29 -3.07 -1.06 -5.14
CA CYS A 29 -1.93 -1.82 -5.61
C CYS A 29 -0.63 -1.07 -5.45
N ALA A 30 0.46 -1.83 -5.34
CA ALA A 30 1.84 -1.38 -5.43
C ALA A 30 2.67 -2.36 -6.27
N ILE A 31 3.84 -1.94 -6.76
CA ILE A 31 4.73 -2.86 -7.48
C ILE A 31 5.37 -3.83 -6.48
N LEU A 32 5.94 -3.30 -5.39
CA LEU A 32 6.63 -4.08 -4.38
C LEU A 32 6.06 -3.87 -2.98
N ALA A 33 6.20 -4.86 -2.11
CA ALA A 33 5.90 -4.77 -0.69
C ALA A 33 7.15 -4.98 0.17
N GLU A 34 7.36 -4.15 1.19
CA GLU A 34 8.46 -4.28 2.15
C GLU A 34 7.94 -4.92 3.45
N GLY A 35 8.70 -5.90 3.97
CA GLY A 35 8.43 -6.50 5.28
C GLY A 35 7.04 -7.16 5.37
N THR A 36 6.31 -6.85 6.45
CA THR A 36 4.99 -7.44 6.71
C THR A 36 3.91 -6.98 5.72
N ALA A 37 4.18 -5.94 4.92
CA ALA A 37 3.26 -5.50 3.88
C ALA A 37 3.06 -6.56 2.79
N ALA A 38 4.03 -7.47 2.61
CA ALA A 38 3.98 -8.52 1.60
C ALA A 38 2.91 -9.59 1.87
N THR A 39 2.38 -9.66 3.10
CA THR A 39 1.34 -10.61 3.49
C THR A 39 -0.05 -9.98 3.64
N ARG A 40 -0.21 -8.71 3.24
CA ARG A 40 -1.49 -8.02 3.28
C ARG A 40 -2.42 -8.53 2.19
N ASP A 41 -3.70 -8.66 2.51
CA ASP A 41 -4.78 -9.06 1.59
C ASP A 41 -5.61 -7.87 1.09
N ASP A 42 -5.44 -6.68 1.68
CA ASP A 42 -6.14 -5.45 1.32
C ASP A 42 -5.50 -4.67 0.15
N ILE A 43 -4.40 -5.19 -0.41
CA ILE A 43 -3.66 -4.58 -1.53
C ILE A 43 -3.03 -5.65 -2.41
N THR A 44 -3.04 -5.44 -3.73
CA THR A 44 -2.30 -6.30 -4.66
C THR A 44 -0.88 -5.81 -4.88
N VAL A 45 0.09 -6.71 -4.75
CA VAL A 45 1.51 -6.44 -5.03
C VAL A 45 2.09 -7.47 -5.99
N LEU A 46 3.12 -7.08 -6.75
CA LEU A 46 3.76 -7.98 -7.71
C LEU A 46 4.95 -8.74 -7.12
N GLY A 47 5.53 -8.25 -6.03
CA GLY A 47 6.64 -8.90 -5.34
C GLY A 47 6.96 -8.29 -3.99
N SER A 48 7.94 -8.87 -3.29
CA SER A 48 8.42 -8.40 -1.99
C SER A 48 9.87 -7.92 -2.05
N LEU A 49 10.19 -6.85 -1.32
CA LEU A 49 11.54 -6.40 -1.05
C LEU A 49 12.12 -7.09 0.20
N PRO A 50 13.41 -7.46 0.20
CA PRO A 50 14.08 -7.97 1.38
C PRO A 50 14.21 -6.86 2.43
N VAL A 51 14.00 -7.21 3.70
CA VAL A 51 14.26 -6.30 4.82
C VAL A 51 15.72 -6.46 5.26
N PHE A 52 16.45 -5.35 5.37
CA PHE A 52 17.82 -5.37 5.89
C PHE A 52 17.81 -5.28 7.41
N PRO A 53 18.62 -6.10 8.11
CA PRO A 53 18.85 -5.91 9.55
C PRO A 53 19.57 -4.57 9.79
N ILE A 54 19.22 -3.92 10.91
CA ILE A 54 19.88 -2.69 11.40
C ILE A 54 21.13 -3.09 12.19
#